data_AF-A0A969UAD8-F1
#
_entry.id   AF-A0A969UAD8-F1
#
_cell.length_a   1.000
_cell.length_b   1.000
_cell.length_c   1.000
_cell.angle_alpha   90.00
_cell.angle_beta   90.00
_cell.angle_gamma   90.00
#
_symmetry.space_group_name_H-M   'P 1'
#
loop_
_entity.id
_entity.type
_entity.pdbx_description
1 polymer ?
#
loop_
_entity_poly.entity_id
_entity_poly.type
_entity_poly.pdbx_seq_one_letter_code
_entity_poly.pdbx_strand_id
1 'polypeptide(L)' 'MLKDAAALGAAGIWYDSVAKLAVLRSAQPQSEAIAHHWTELLASVGLQDLSTAPLITFIPRR' A
#
# COMPACT_ATOMS: atom_id res chain seq x y z
N MET A 1 -5.83 6.73 27.01
CA MET A 1 -5.28 7.49 25.87
C MET A 1 -4.01 6.90 25.24
N LEU A 2 -3.59 5.66 25.54
CA LEU A 2 -2.44 5.03 24.85
C LEU A 2 -2.84 4.18 23.63
N LYS A 3 -4.04 3.62 23.65
CA LYS A 3 -4.59 2.77 22.57
C LYS A 3 -4.76 3.51 21.24
N ASP A 4 -5.04 4.81 21.29
CA ASP A 4 -5.23 5.64 20.10
C ASP A 4 -3.90 5.96 19.40
N ALA A 5 -2.81 6.18 20.16
CA ALA A 5 -1.50 6.50 19.60
C ALA A 5 -0.88 5.33 18.83
N ALA A 6 -1.06 4.09 19.29
CA ALA A 6 -0.60 2.90 18.59
C ALA A 6 -1.39 2.67 17.28
N ALA A 7 -2.71 2.88 17.29
CA ALA A 7 -3.54 2.80 16.09
C ALA A 7 -3.20 3.91 15.08
N LEU A 8 -2.96 5.14 15.54
CA LEU A 8 -2.55 6.27 14.70
C LEU A 8 -1.12 6.10 14.15
N GLY A 9 -0.19 5.57 14.96
CA GLY A 9 1.17 5.26 14.52
C GLY A 9 1.22 4.11 13.52
N ALA A 10 0.48 3.03 13.79
CA ALA A 10 0.28 1.95 12.83
C ALA A 10 -0.38 2.47 11.56
N ALA A 11 -1.39 3.35 11.69
CA ALA A 11 -2.06 4.00 10.56
C ALA A 11 -1.11 4.82 9.68
N GLY A 12 -0.23 5.62 10.29
CA GLY A 12 0.77 6.40 9.57
C GLY A 12 1.80 5.52 8.86
N ILE A 13 2.24 4.43 9.50
CA ILE A 13 3.27 3.54 8.96
C ILE A 13 2.73 2.68 7.82
N TRP A 14 1.53 2.08 7.95
CA TRP A 14 0.97 1.26 6.86
C TRP A 14 0.59 2.13 5.67
N TYR A 15 0.07 3.35 5.89
CA TYR A 15 -0.25 4.28 4.80
C TYR A 15 1.00 4.68 4.01
N ASP A 16 2.10 5.07 4.67
CA ASP A 16 3.37 5.40 4.01
C ASP A 16 3.95 4.19 3.26
N SER A 17 3.88 3.00 3.88
CA SER A 17 4.34 1.74 3.27
C SER A 17 3.55 1.42 2.00
N VAL A 18 2.21 1.50 2.06
CA VAL A 18 1.33 1.28 0.91
C VAL A 18 1.60 2.32 -0.17
N ALA A 19 1.77 3.60 0.18
CA ALA A 19 2.07 4.66 -0.78
C ALA A 19 3.39 4.40 -1.52
N LYS A 20 4.46 4.02 -0.81
CA LYS A 20 5.75 3.66 -1.43
C LYS A 20 5.66 2.43 -2.32
N LEU A 21 4.97 1.39 -1.87
CA LEU A 21 4.74 0.18 -2.65
C LEU A 21 3.87 0.46 -3.90
N ALA A 22 2.89 1.35 -3.82
CA ALA A 22 2.07 1.76 -4.95
C ALA A 22 2.91 2.48 -6.02
N VAL A 23 3.84 3.34 -5.63
CA VAL A 23 4.80 3.97 -6.55
C VAL A 23 5.68 2.92 -7.22
N LEU A 24 6.25 1.99 -6.45
CA LEU A 24 7.08 0.91 -6.99
C LEU A 24 6.31 0.00 -7.94
N ARG A 25 5.07 -0.38 -7.60
CA ARG A 25 4.20 -1.20 -8.44
C ARG A 25 3.77 -0.47 -9.72
N SER A 26 3.60 0.84 -9.64
CA SER A 26 3.31 1.67 -10.82
C SER A 26 4.52 1.80 -11.75
N ALA A 27 5.73 1.89 -11.20
CA ALA A 27 6.97 1.95 -11.97
C ALA A 27 7.38 0.59 -12.55
N GLN A 28 7.06 -0.50 -11.86
CA GLN A 28 7.45 -1.87 -12.21
C GLN A 28 6.24 -2.82 -12.12
N PRO A 29 5.23 -2.66 -12.99
CA PRO A 29 3.99 -3.43 -12.92
C PRO A 29 4.17 -4.93 -13.23
N GLN A 30 5.29 -5.32 -13.83
CA GLN A 30 5.61 -6.71 -14.17
C GLN A 30 6.40 -7.45 -13.08
N SER A 31 6.80 -6.76 -11.99
CA SER A 31 7.57 -7.38 -10.93
C SER A 31 6.67 -8.18 -9.99
N GLU A 32 6.78 -9.51 -10.10
CA GLU A 32 6.02 -10.45 -9.27
C GLU A 32 6.35 -10.30 -7.78
N ALA A 33 7.60 -9.98 -7.46
CA ALA A 33 8.03 -9.67 -6.09
C ALA A 33 7.26 -8.48 -5.51
N ILE A 34 7.08 -7.40 -6.28
CA ILE A 34 6.33 -6.22 -5.82
C ILE A 34 4.84 -6.55 -5.66
N ALA A 35 4.27 -7.37 -6.56
CA ALA A 35 2.89 -7.83 -6.44
C ALA A 35 2.66 -8.69 -5.19
N HIS A 36 3.63 -9.53 -4.82
CA HIS A 36 3.61 -10.32 -3.59
C HIS A 36 3.60 -9.43 -2.34
N HIS A 37 4.59 -8.53 -2.22
CA HIS A 37 4.70 -7.62 -1.07
C HIS A 37 3.48 -6.70 -0.93
N TRP A 38 2.90 -6.25 -2.04
CA TRP A 38 1.66 -5.47 -2.04
C TRP A 38 0.50 -6.26 -1.43
N THR A 39 0.36 -7.52 -1.84
CA THR A 39 -0.72 -8.39 -1.37
C THR A 39 -0.55 -8.68 0.12
N GLU A 40 0.66 -9.05 0.56
CA GLU A 40 0.95 -9.31 1.98
C GLU A 40 0.72 -8.09 2.87
N LEU A 41 1.17 -6.90 2.44
CA LEU A 41 0.98 -5.68 3.21
C LEU A 41 -0.50 -5.36 3.39
N LEU A 42 -1.28 -5.46 2.32
CA LEU A 42 -2.72 -5.22 2.38
C LEU A 42 -3.45 -6.29 3.20
N ALA A 43 -3.06 -7.56 3.11
CA ALA A 43 -3.61 -8.62 3.97
C ALA A 43 -3.35 -8.34 5.46
N SER A 44 -2.15 -7.87 5.81
CA SER A 44 -1.74 -7.57 7.19
C SER A 44 -2.62 -6.49 7.84
N VAL A 45 -3.16 -5.56 7.04
CA VAL A 45 -4.05 -4.48 7.50
C VAL A 45 -5.53 -4.73 7.18
N GLY A 46 -5.90 -5.92 6.70
CA GLY A 46 -7.29 -6.28 6.39
C GLY A 46 -7.85 -5.66 5.11
N LEU A 47 -6.99 -5.22 4.19
CA LEU A 47 -7.33 -4.61 2.90
C LEU A 47 -7.05 -5.55 1.71
N GLN A 48 -7.04 -6.86 1.94
CA GLN A 48 -6.74 -7.89 0.93
C GLN A 48 -7.59 -7.73 -0.35
N ASP A 49 -8.85 -7.32 -0.25
CA ASP A 49 -9.72 -7.07 -1.41
C ASP A 49 -9.22 -5.96 -2.34
N LEU A 50 -8.42 -5.02 -1.83
CA LEU A 50 -7.79 -3.96 -2.63
C LEU A 50 -6.54 -4.44 -3.38
N SER A 51 -6.03 -5.64 -3.10
CA SER A 51 -4.80 -6.15 -3.72
C SER A 51 -4.91 -6.35 -5.23
N THR A 52 -6.11 -6.66 -5.71
CA THR A 52 -6.47 -6.89 -7.11
C THR A 52 -7.03 -5.65 -7.78
N ALA A 53 -7.28 -4.57 -7.03
CA ALA A 53 -7.78 -3.33 -7.59
C ALA A 53 -6.74 -2.74 -8.55
N PRO A 54 -7.17 -2.20 -9.71
CA PRO A 54 -6.27 -1.48 -10.59
C PRO A 54 -5.73 -0.24 -9.87
N LEU A 55 -4.41 -0.07 -9.86
CA LEU A 55 -3.80 1.15 -9.36
C LEU A 55 -4.12 2.30 -10.31
N ILE A 56 -4.95 3.24 -9.84
CA ILE A 56 -5.21 4.48 -10.57
C ILE A 56 -3.97 5.36 -10.35
N THR A 57 -3.02 5.30 -11.27
CA THR A 57 -1.91 6.25 -11.27
C THR A 57 -2.50 7.62 -11.63
N PHE A 58 -2.61 8.50 -10.64
CA PHE A 58 -2.74 9.92 -10.94
C PHE A 58 -1.38 10.35 -11.49
N ILE A 59 -1.23 10.29 -12.82
CA ILE A 59 -0.14 10.98 -13.51
C ILE A 59 -0.59 12.44 -13.55
N PRO A 60 -0.04 13.36 -12.72
CA PRO A 60 -0.19 14.77 -12.99
C PRO A 60 0.46 15.01 -14.34
N ARG A 61 -0.34 15.16 -15.39
CA ARG A 61 0.14 15.68 -16.68
C ARG A 61 0.62 17.11 -16.41
N ARG A 62 1.93 17.27 -16.26
CA ARG A 62 2.61 18.56 -16.23
C ARG A 62 3.46 18.70 -17.49
#